data_AF-A0A7L5Z7L9-F1
#
_entry.id   AF-A0A7L5Z7L9-F1
#
_cell.length_a   1.000
_cell.length_b   1.000
_cell.length_c   1.000
_cell.angle_alpha   90.00
_cell.angle_beta   90.00
_cell.angle_gamma   90.00
#
_symmetry.space_group_name_H-M   'P 1'
#
loop_
_entity.id
_entity.type
_entity.pdbx_description
1 polymer ?
#
loop_
_entity_poly.entity_id
_entity_poly.type
_entity_poly.pdbx_seq_one_letter_code
_entity_poly.pdbx_strand_id
1 'polypeptide(L)'
;MTTRNAETGRAVQSPTGRQAAAEAMVVTSVHFDDVVFDRLAVLMGDFHIFRHLGLEDRPAMLLGVDVLGAFDRVVIDLKRGELIMEV
;
A
#
# COMPACT_ATOMS: atom_id res chain seq x y z
N MET A 1 -23.28 23.60 9.68
CA MET A 1 -22.24 22.99 10.53
C MET A 1 -22.73 21.59 10.89
N THR A 2 -22.29 20.57 10.15
CA THR A 2 -22.53 19.16 10.45
C THR A 2 -21.16 18.51 10.57
N THR A 3 -20.77 18.22 11.79
CA THR A 3 -19.66 17.35 12.15
C THR A 3 -20.02 15.92 11.74
N ARG A 4 -19.53 15.45 10.59
CA ARG A 4 -19.39 14.00 10.34
C ARG A 4 -18.08 13.55 10.95
N ASN A 5 -18.13 13.17 12.22
CA ASN A 5 -17.06 12.41 12.88
C ASN A 5 -17.70 11.17 13.49
N ALA A 6 -17.53 10.03 12.80
CA ALA A 6 -17.56 8.67 13.33
C ALA A 6 -17.23 7.69 12.17
N GLU A 7 -16.01 7.17 12.16
CA GLU A 7 -15.70 5.76 11.81
C GLU A 7 -16.29 5.19 10.50
N THR A 8 -16.09 5.82 9.35
CA THR A 8 -16.15 5.04 8.10
C THR A 8 -14.86 4.25 7.99
N GLY A 9 -14.84 3.03 8.52
CA GLY A 9 -13.87 2.03 8.08
C GLY A 9 -13.87 2.02 6.55
N ARG A 10 -12.72 2.33 5.95
CA ARG A 10 -12.61 2.32 4.49
C ARG A 10 -12.57 0.87 4.05
N ALA A 11 -13.42 0.48 3.12
CA ALA A 11 -13.35 -0.85 2.53
C ALA A 11 -12.33 -0.86 1.39
N VAL A 12 -11.43 -1.84 1.40
CA VAL A 12 -10.58 -2.17 0.25
C VAL A 12 -11.22 -3.35 -0.48
N GLN A 13 -11.43 -3.21 -1.78
CA GLN A 13 -12.01 -4.25 -2.61
C GLN A 13 -10.94 -4.93 -3.46
N SER A 14 -10.92 -6.26 -3.46
CA SER A 14 -10.08 -7.05 -4.36
C SER A 14 -10.64 -7.09 -5.78
N PRO A 15 -9.83 -7.44 -6.80
CA PRO A 15 -10.33 -7.66 -8.16
C PRO A 15 -11.43 -8.74 -8.26
N THR A 16 -11.46 -9.67 -7.31
CA THR A 16 -12.48 -10.72 -7.19
C THR A 16 -13.76 -10.28 -6.48
N GLY A 17 -13.88 -8.99 -6.12
CA GLY A 17 -15.06 -8.42 -5.47
C GLY A 17 -15.09 -8.57 -3.95
N ARG A 18 -14.08 -9.19 -3.33
CA ARG A 18 -14.02 -9.39 -1.89
C ARG A 18 -13.63 -8.08 -1.20
N GLN A 19 -14.37 -7.71 -0.15
CA GLN A 19 -14.08 -6.52 0.62
C GLN A 19 -13.33 -6.86 1.92
N ALA A 20 -12.46 -5.95 2.34
CA ALA A 20 -11.81 -5.98 3.64
C ALA A 20 -11.93 -4.60 4.29
N ALA A 21 -12.23 -4.58 5.59
CA ALA A 21 -12.21 -3.34 6.35
C ALA A 21 -10.77 -2.85 6.49
N ALA A 22 -10.60 -1.54 6.44
CA ALA A 22 -9.33 -0.87 6.64
C ALA A 22 -9.52 0.43 7.40
N GLU A 23 -8.51 0.77 8.18
CA GLU A 23 -8.39 2.04 8.87
C GLU A 23 -7.40 2.94 8.14
N ALA A 24 -7.75 4.22 7.99
CA ALA A 24 -6.84 5.19 7.41
C ALA A 24 -5.83 5.65 8.45
N MET A 25 -4.55 5.63 8.10
CA MET A 25 -3.49 6.14 8.94
C MET A 25 -2.45 6.89 8.10
N VAL A 26 -1.60 7.65 8.79
CA VAL A 26 -0.49 8.37 8.15
C VAL A 26 0.81 7.81 8.71
N VAL A 27 1.66 7.31 7.82
CA VAL A 27 3.03 6.90 8.15
C VAL A 27 3.92 8.10 7.93
N THR A 28 4.66 8.49 8.98
CA THR A 28 5.45 9.74 8.99
C THR A 28 6.48 9.79 7.88
N SER A 29 7.20 8.70 7.64
CA SER A 29 8.20 8.64 6.60
C SER A 29 8.36 7.22 6.10
N VAL A 30 8.33 7.03 4.78
CA VAL A 30 8.66 5.77 4.13
C VAL A 30 9.80 6.00 3.16
N HIS A 31 10.86 5.23 3.33
CA HIS A 31 12.05 5.31 2.51
C HIS A 31 12.05 4.15 1.50
N PHE A 32 12.11 4.48 0.22
CA PHE A 32 12.25 3.54 -0.89
C PHE A 32 13.44 3.96 -1.74
N ASP A 33 14.59 3.33 -1.50
CA ASP A 33 15.85 3.66 -2.16
C ASP A 33 16.13 5.18 -2.03
N ASP A 34 16.24 5.91 -3.14
CA ASP A 34 16.47 7.35 -3.17
C ASP A 34 15.20 8.21 -2.97
N VAL A 35 14.01 7.61 -2.89
CA VAL A 35 12.74 8.33 -2.69
C VAL A 35 12.28 8.26 -1.24
N VAL A 36 11.97 9.43 -0.68
CA VAL A 36 11.36 9.55 0.65
C VAL A 36 9.94 10.09 0.50
N PHE A 37 8.98 9.28 0.94
CA PHE A 37 7.59 9.70 1.07
C PHE A 37 7.37 10.27 2.47
N ASP A 38 7.25 11.58 2.57
CA ASP A 38 6.87 12.26 3.81
C ASP A 38 5.35 12.23 4.00
N ARG A 39 4.91 11.78 5.19
CA ARG A 39 3.50 11.66 5.60
C ARG A 39 2.64 10.89 4.60
N LEU A 40 3.03 9.65 4.29
CA LEU A 40 2.28 8.77 3.39
C LEU A 40 0.96 8.32 4.05
N ALA A 41 -0.17 8.63 3.41
CA ALA A 41 -1.47 8.10 3.81
C ALA A 41 -1.59 6.64 3.37
N VAL A 42 -1.87 5.73 4.31
CA VAL A 42 -2.02 4.30 4.05
C VAL A 42 -3.30 3.76 4.65
N LEU A 43 -3.72 2.59 4.16
CA LEU A 43 -4.84 1.82 4.71
C LEU A 43 -4.29 0.58 5.42
N MET A 44 -4.60 0.43 6.71
CA MET A 44 -4.23 -0.74 7.50
C MET A 44 -5.45 -1.64 7.70
N GLY A 45 -5.29 -2.94 7.45
CA GLY A 45 -6.34 -3.92 7.66
C GLY A 45 -5.85 -5.35 7.45
N ASP A 46 -6.68 -6.32 7.84
CA ASP A 46 -6.42 -7.74 7.57
C ASP A 46 -6.77 -8.07 6.11
N PHE A 47 -5.78 -7.93 5.22
CA PHE A 47 -5.92 -8.22 3.81
C PHE A 47 -5.49 -9.65 3.46
N HIS A 48 -6.43 -10.45 2.93
CA HIS A 48 -6.21 -11.87 2.56
C HIS A 48 -5.02 -12.17 1.63
N ILE A 49 -4.79 -11.40 0.57
CA ILE A 49 -3.53 -10.68 0.46
C ILE A 49 -2.28 -11.41 0.93
N PHE A 50 -1.90 -11.01 2.13
CA PHE A 50 -0.70 -11.43 2.80
C PHE A 50 -0.70 -12.93 3.09
N ARG A 51 -1.84 -13.56 3.41
CA ARG A 51 -1.95 -15.03 3.53
C ARG A 51 -1.64 -15.75 2.24
N HIS A 52 -2.20 -15.28 1.13
CA HIS A 52 -2.02 -15.93 -0.17
C HIS A 52 -0.57 -15.83 -0.65
N LEU A 53 0.16 -14.80 -0.21
CA LEU A 53 1.57 -14.58 -0.52
C LEU A 53 2.53 -15.15 0.55
N GLY A 54 2.02 -15.72 1.65
CA GLY A 54 2.85 -16.21 2.76
C GLY A 54 3.59 -15.10 3.52
N LEU A 55 3.00 -13.90 3.62
CA LEU A 55 3.57 -12.71 4.23
C LEU A 55 2.99 -12.38 5.61
N GLU A 56 2.16 -13.24 6.21
CA GLU A 56 1.49 -12.96 7.49
C GLU A 56 2.46 -12.83 8.68
N ASP A 57 3.61 -13.51 8.62
CA ASP A 57 4.60 -13.56 9.71
C ASP A 57 5.75 -12.54 9.54
N ARG A 58 5.60 -11.56 8.64
CA ARG A 58 6.62 -10.52 8.39
C ARG A 58 5.99 -9.18 8.03
N PRO A 59 6.67 -8.06 8.31
CA PRO A 59 6.22 -6.75 7.83
C PRO A 59 6.05 -6.75 6.31
N ALA A 60 4.87 -6.37 5.84
CA ALA A 60 4.53 -6.27 4.43
C ALA A 60 3.54 -5.13 4.18
N MET A 61 3.64 -4.51 3.01
CA MET A 61 2.73 -3.45 2.55
C MET A 61 2.42 -3.69 1.07
N LEU A 62 1.19 -3.37 0.67
CA LEU A 62 0.83 -3.27 -0.74
C LEU A 62 1.06 -1.85 -1.23
N LEU A 63 1.85 -1.72 -2.29
CA LEU A 63 2.06 -0.45 -2.97
C LEU A 63 1.16 -0.38 -4.19
N GLY A 64 0.33 0.65 -4.22
CA GLY A 64 -0.52 0.97 -5.37
C GLY A 64 0.26 1.69 -6.45
N VAL A 65 -0.38 1.84 -7.60
CA VAL A 65 0.14 2.60 -8.75
C VAL A 65 0.28 4.09 -8.46
N ASP A 66 -0.42 4.60 -7.44
CA ASP A 66 -0.32 5.96 -6.93
C ASP A 66 1.05 6.24 -6.31
N VAL A 67 1.60 5.30 -5.55
CA VAL A 67 2.95 5.38 -4.99
C VAL A 67 3.99 5.10 -6.08
N LEU A 68 3.78 4.08 -6.91
CA LEU A 68 4.71 3.74 -7.99
C LEU A 68 4.84 4.86 -9.04
N GLY A 69 3.79 5.64 -9.24
CA GLY A 69 3.80 6.79 -10.15
C GLY A 69 4.64 7.99 -9.68
N ALA A 70 5.20 7.94 -8.47
CA ALA A 70 6.14 8.95 -7.99
C ALA A 70 7.57 8.77 -8.57
N PHE A 71 7.86 7.61 -9.16
CA PHE A 71 9.13 7.33 -9.83
C PHE A 71 9.01 7.65 -11.32
N ASP A 72 10.08 8.16 -11.93
CA ASP A 72 10.18 8.41 -13.37
C ASP A 72 10.07 7.10 -14.16
N ARG A 73 10.64 6.03 -13.62
CA ARG A 73 10.58 4.69 -14.22
C ARG A 73 10.54 3.60 -13.16
N VAL A 74 9.63 2.65 -13.36
CA VAL A 74 9.58 1.39 -12.59
C VAL A 74 9.69 0.21 -13.56
N VAL A 75 10.69 -0.65 -13.36
CA VAL A 75 10.88 -1.88 -14.14
C VAL A 75 10.79 -3.08 -13.23
N ILE A 76 9.91 -4.02 -13.58
CA ILE A 76 9.74 -5.30 -12.87
C ILE A 76 10.26 -6.42 -13.78
N ASP A 77 11.43 -6.97 -13.47
CA ASP A 77 11.94 -8.17 -14.15
C ASP A 77 11.57 -9.41 -13.34
N LEU A 78 10.47 -10.05 -13.74
CA LEU A 78 9.98 -11.28 -13.09
C LEU A 78 10.89 -12.50 -13.30
N LYS A 79 11.72 -12.51 -14.36
CA LYS A 79 12.63 -13.64 -14.61
C LYS A 79 13.83 -13.57 -13.66
N ARG A 80 14.31 -12.36 -13.39
CA ARG A 80 15.43 -12.11 -12.46
C ARG A 80 14.99 -11.90 -11.02
N GLY A 81 13.72 -11.60 -10.79
CA GLY A 81 13.22 -11.20 -9.47
C GLY A 81 13.71 -9.82 -9.06
N GLU A 82 13.92 -8.93 -10.02
CA GLU A 82 14.50 -7.60 -9.81
C GLU A 82 13.44 -6.51 -9.95
N LEU A 83 13.54 -5.50 -9.09
CA LEU A 83 12.76 -4.26 -9.15
C LEU A 83 13.75 -3.10 -9.30
N ILE A 84 13.61 -2.33 -10.38
CA ILE A 84 14.44 -1.14 -10.63
C ILE A 84 13.52 0.07 -10.60
N MET A 85 13.91 1.09 -9.83
CA MET A 85 13.18 2.33 -9.66
C MET A 85 14.14 3.48 -9.97
N GLU A 86 13.76 4.37 -10.88
CA GLU A 86 14.54 5.55 -11.25
C GLU A 86 13.76 6.81 -10.85
N VAL A 87 14.46 7.81 -10.32
CA VAL A 87 13.94 9.11 -9.85
C VAL A 87 14.31 10.22 -10.81
#